data_AF-A0A928FQ03-F1
#
_entry.id   AF-A0A928FQ03-F1
#
_cell.length_a   1.000
_cell.length_b   1.000
_cell.length_c   1.000
_cell.angle_alpha   90.00
_cell.angle_beta   90.00
_cell.angle_gamma   90.00
#
_symmetry.space_group_name_H-M   'P 1'
#
loop_
_entity.id
_entity.type
_entity.pdbx_description
1 polymer ?
#
loop_
_entity_poly.entity_id
_entity_poly.type
_entity_poly.pdbx_seq_one_letter_code
_entity_poly.pdbx_strand_id
1 'polypeptide(L)' 'MNDNEKLSWAVEQLKEKYETLGRLPKKEDFDEKTRARIKSFLGPWPRALESAGLKERKKENKKRS' A
#
# COMPACT_ATOMS: atom_id res chain seq x y z
N MET A 1 3.56 1.55 -19.63
CA MET A 1 3.86 1.34 -18.19
C MET A 1 5.32 1.65 -17.95
N ASN A 2 5.61 2.94 -17.87
CA ASN A 2 6.82 3.44 -17.25
C ASN A 2 6.81 3.10 -15.75
N ASP A 3 7.99 3.09 -15.14
CA ASP A 3 8.14 2.72 -13.73
C ASP A 3 7.33 3.64 -12.80
N ASN A 4 7.14 4.90 -13.19
CA ASN A 4 6.26 5.83 -12.48
C ASN A 4 4.79 5.38 -12.45
N GLU A 5 4.27 4.84 -13.56
CA GLU A 5 2.89 4.35 -13.62
C GLU A 5 2.71 3.08 -12.77
N LYS A 6 3.72 2.20 -12.75
CA LYS A 6 3.70 0.97 -11.93
C LYS A 6 3.70 1.29 -10.43
N LEU A 7 4.45 2.31 -10.02
CA LEU A 7 4.48 2.81 -8.66
C LEU A 7 3.13 3.36 -8.24
N SER A 8 2.52 4.23 -9.06
CA SER A 8 1.19 4.78 -8.81
C SER A 8 0.14 3.68 -8.69
N TRP A 9 0.13 2.72 -9.63
CA TRP A 9 -0.79 1.58 -9.58
C TRP A 9 -0.66 0.80 -8.26
N ALA A 10 0.56 0.48 -7.83
CA ALA A 10 0.77 -0.26 -6.58
C ALA A 10 0.33 0.53 -5.34
N VAL A 11 0.51 1.85 -5.34
CA VAL A 11 0.04 2.74 -4.27
C VAL A 11 -1.49 2.77 -4.24
N GLU A 12 -2.14 2.89 -5.39
CA GLU A 12 -3.60 2.90 -5.49
C GLU A 12 -4.21 1.59 -5.00
N GLN A 13 -3.63 0.43 -5.37
CA GLN A 13 -4.08 -0.87 -4.87
C GLN A 13 -4.03 -0.97 -3.34
N LEU A 14 -3.00 -0.39 -2.71
CA LEU A 14 -2.90 -0.34 -1.26
C LEU A 14 -3.96 0.59 -0.65
N LYS A 15 -4.18 1.77 -1.22
CA LYS A 15 -5.16 2.75 -0.74
C LYS A 15 -6.59 2.26 -0.87
N GLU A 16 -6.97 1.74 -2.04
CA GLU A 16 -8.32 1.20 -2.29
C GLU A 16 -8.63 0.06 -1.31
N LYS A 17 -7.68 -0.85 -1.10
CA LYS A 17 -7.83 -1.94 -0.14
C LYS A 17 -7.91 -1.44 1.30
N TYR A 18 -7.13 -0.42 1.66
CA TYR A 18 -7.20 0.22 2.97
C TYR A 18 -8.56 0.85 3.23
N GLU A 19 -9.12 1.57 2.26
CA GLU A 19 -10.45 2.19 2.37
C GLU A 19 -11.54 1.13 2.52
N THR A 20 -11.47 0.07 1.69
CA THR A 20 -12.40 -1.07 1.72
C THR A 20 -12.36 -1.83 3.05
N LEU A 21 -11.15 -2.14 3.55
CA LEU A 21 -10.98 -2.91 4.79
C LEU A 21 -11.12 -2.04 6.05
N GLY A 22 -10.97 -0.71 5.92
CA GLY A 22 -10.87 0.22 7.05
C GLY A 22 -9.67 0.00 7.96
N ARG A 23 -8.67 -0.77 7.51
CA ARG A 23 -7.44 -1.11 8.25
C ARG A 23 -6.28 -1.28 7.28
N LEU A 24 -5.05 -1.21 7.79
CA LEU A 24 -3.84 -1.45 6.99
C LEU A 24 -3.91 -2.80 6.27
N PRO A 25 -3.87 -2.81 4.93
CA PRO A 25 -3.94 -4.05 4.18
C PRO A 25 -2.64 -4.82 4.40
N LYS A 26 -2.75 -6.10 4.70
CA LYS A 26 -1.60 -6.99 4.86
C LYS A 26 -1.25 -7.57 3.50
N LYS A 27 -0.01 -8.05 3.39
CA LYS A 27 0.45 -8.79 2.21
C LYS A 27 -0.40 -10.02 1.90
N GLU A 28 -1.12 -10.54 2.89
CA GLU A 28 -2.02 -11.69 2.79
C GLU A 28 -3.43 -11.32 2.32
N ASP A 29 -3.81 -10.03 2.39
CA ASP A 29 -5.09 -9.54 1.84
C ASP A 29 -5.05 -9.41 0.29
N PHE A 30 -3.92 -9.73 -0.34
CA PHE A 30 -3.70 -9.69 -1.78
C PHE A 30 -3.28 -11.05 -2.32
N ASP A 31 -3.68 -11.33 -3.57
CA ASP A 31 -3.18 -12.46 -4.34
C ASP A 31 -1.66 -12.45 -4.47
N GLU A 32 -1.07 -13.65 -4.59
CA GLU A 32 0.38 -13.81 -4.73
C GLU A 32 0.95 -12.99 -5.89
N LYS A 33 0.26 -12.97 -7.04
CA LYS A 33 0.65 -12.16 -8.21
C LYS A 33 0.64 -10.67 -7.92
N THR A 34 -0.41 -10.17 -7.28
CA THR A 34 -0.60 -8.75 -6.94
C THR A 34 0.42 -8.32 -5.89
N ARG A 35 0.58 -9.12 -4.84
CA ARG A 35 1.60 -8.93 -3.80
C ARG A 35 3.01 -8.89 -4.38
N ALA A 36 3.35 -9.81 -5.28
CA ALA A 36 4.65 -9.86 -5.93
C ALA A 36 4.90 -8.61 -6.78
N ARG A 37 3.89 -8.14 -7.52
CA ARG A 37 3.96 -6.89 -8.29
C ARG A 37 4.15 -5.68 -7.40
N ILE A 38 3.31 -5.49 -6.39
CA ILE A 38 3.42 -4.38 -5.42
C ILE A 38 4.81 -4.37 -4.78
N LYS A 39 5.31 -5.55 -4.35
CA LYS A 39 6.66 -5.70 -3.78
C LYS A 39 7.75 -5.37 -4.81
N SER A 40 7.58 -5.77 -6.06
CA SER A 40 8.57 -5.49 -7.12
C SER A 40 8.62 -4.00 -7.47
N PHE A 41 7.51 -3.28 -7.34
CA PHE A 41 7.41 -1.87 -7.69
C PHE A 41 7.78 -0.95 -6.52
N LEU A 42 7.15 -1.13 -5.37
CA LEU A 42 7.36 -0.29 -4.18
C LEU A 42 8.45 -0.81 -3.25
N GLY A 43 9.00 -1.98 -3.52
CA GLY A 43 10.00 -2.63 -2.70
C GLY A 43 9.39 -3.34 -1.48
N PRO A 44 10.11 -3.41 -0.35
CA PRO A 44 9.64 -4.16 0.81
C PRO A 44 8.31 -3.61 1.35
N TRP A 45 7.42 -4.50 1.79
CA TRP A 45 6.05 -4.16 2.21
C TRP A 45 5.92 -2.95 3.16
N PRO A 46 6.78 -2.77 4.18
CA PRO A 46 6.72 -1.59 5.03
C PRO A 46 6.88 -0.29 4.24
N ARG A 47 7.81 -0.28 3.27
CA ARG A 47 8.09 0.86 2.39
C ARG A 47 6.96 1.10 1.39
N ALA A 48 6.32 0.03 0.92
CA ALA A 48 5.13 0.12 0.10
C ALA A 48 3.98 0.84 0.82
N LEU A 49 3.76 0.51 2.09
CA LEU A 49 2.78 1.20 2.93
C LEU A 49 3.17 2.66 3.22
N GLU A 50 4.46 2.95 3.39
CA GLU A 50 4.97 4.33 3.52
C GLU A 50 4.74 5.13 2.22
N SER A 51 5.08 4.56 1.06
CA SER A 51 4.82 5.16 -0.26
C SER A 51 3.34 5.40 -0.52
N ALA A 52 2.47 4.52 -0.01
CA ALA A 52 1.03 4.69 -0.11
C ALA A 52 0.44 5.71 0.87
N GLY A 53 1.26 6.28 1.78
CA GLY A 53 0.79 7.17 2.83
C GLY A 53 -0.09 6.48 3.88
N LEU A 54 -0.07 5.15 3.91
CA LEU A 54 -0.85 4.34 4.86
C LEU A 54 -0.11 4.16 6.19
N LYS A 55 1.21 4.10 6.14
CA LYS A 55 2.05 3.93 7.32
C LYS A 55 2.89 5.16 7.55
N GLU A 56 2.45 6.02 8.47
CA GLU A 56 3.27 7.12 8.96
C GLU A 56 4.30 6.57 9.97
N ARG A 57 5.53 7.12 9.99
CA ARG A 57 6.54 6.78 10.99
C ARG A 57 6.03 7.22 12.37
N LYS A 58 5.32 6.33 13.09
CA LYS A 58 4.90 6.46 14.50
C LYS A 58 5.00 7.90 15.04
N LYS A 59 4.05 8.74 14.65
CA LYS A 59 3.55 9.82 15.50
C LYS A 59 2.02 9.73 15.44
N GLU A 60 1.45 9.85 16.62
CA GLU A 60 0.05 9.70 16.98
C GLU A 60 -1.02 10.24 16.01
N ASN A 61 -2.14 9.50 15.97
CA ASN A 61 -3.50 10.02 16.14
C ASN A 61 -4.06 11.00 15.09
N LYS A 62 -4.94 10.51 14.19
CA LYS A 62 -6.21 11.22 13.89
C LYS A 62 -7.24 10.42 13.06
N LYS A 63 -8.45 10.36 13.63
CA LYS A 63 -9.79 10.52 13.01
C LYS A 63 -10.18 9.67 11.78
N ARG A 64 -11.14 8.76 12.01
CA ARG A 64 -12.39 8.79 11.22
C ARG A 64 -13.40 9.59 12.03
N SER A 65 -13.90 10.66 11.43
CA SER A 65 -14.90 11.58 11.97
C SER A 65 -16.31 11.08 11.70
#